data_AF-A0ABD0QG21-F1
#
_entry.id   AF-A0ABD0QG21-F1
#
_cell.length_a   1.000
_cell.length_b   1.000
_cell.length_c   1.000
_cell.angle_alpha   90.00
_cell.angle_beta   90.00
_cell.angle_gamma   90.00
#
_symmetry.space_group_name_H-M   'P 1'
#
loop_
_entity.id
_entity.type
_entity.pdbx_description
1 polymer ?
#
loop_
_entity_poly.entity_id
_entity_poly.type
_entity_poly.pdbx_seq_one_letter_code
_entity_poly.pdbx_strand_id
1 'polypeptide(L)'
;MTVRQGSQVRLDVRVTGIPAPVVKFYREGAEIQSSADFQIVQDGDLYSLLIAEAFPEDSGTYSVSASNSSGRATSTAELLVQGEEEAVPAKKPKTIVSTSQISKTRQTRVEKVSSGLNIEQASTVFQKAT
;
A
#
# COMPACT_ATOMS: atom_id res chain seq x y z
N MET A 1 -6.88 -1.70 4.57
CA MET A 1 -7.48 -0.36 4.81
C MET A 1 -8.93 -0.41 4.38
N THR A 2 -9.84 0.20 5.15
CA THR A 2 -11.28 0.21 4.81
C THR A 2 -11.79 1.65 4.81
N VAL A 3 -12.49 2.06 3.76
CA VAL A 3 -13.01 3.42 3.56
C VAL A 3 -14.47 3.38 3.10
N ARG A 4 -15.17 4.50 3.18
CA ARG A 4 -16.54 4.63 2.66
C ARG A 4 -16.51 5.06 1.20
N GLN A 5 -17.52 4.66 0.45
CA GLN A 5 -17.77 5.15 -0.91
C GLN A 5 -17.78 6.68 -0.95
N GLY A 6 -17.22 7.26 -2.01
CA GLY A 6 -17.10 8.71 -2.20
C GLY A 6 -16.01 9.37 -1.34
N SER A 7 -15.30 8.62 -0.49
CA SER A 7 -14.18 9.16 0.28
C SER A 7 -12.94 9.31 -0.60
N GLN A 8 -12.16 10.35 -0.35
CA GLN A 8 -10.85 10.51 -0.97
C GLN A 8 -9.82 9.64 -0.24
N VAL A 9 -9.02 8.89 -0.98
CA VAL A 9 -8.02 7.98 -0.41
C VAL A 9 -6.63 8.46 -0.80
N ARG A 10 -5.69 8.41 0.16
CA ARG A 10 -4.27 8.71 -0.09
C ARG A 10 -3.40 7.57 0.43
N LEU A 11 -2.70 6.90 -0.49
CA LEU A 11 -1.71 5.88 -0.17
C LEU A 11 -0.33 6.49 -0.27
N ASP A 12 0.36 6.60 0.87
CA ASP A 12 1.68 7.21 0.94
C ASP A 12 2.77 6.14 1.06
N VAL A 13 3.92 6.42 0.47
CA VAL A 13 5.09 5.58 0.62
C VAL A 13 6.33 6.41 0.53
N ARG A 14 7.23 6.23 1.50
CA ARG A 14 8.56 6.83 1.45
C ARG A 14 9.51 5.86 0.80
N VAL A 15 10.18 6.32 -0.26
CA VAL A 15 11.14 5.52 -1.00
C VAL A 15 12.45 6.27 -1.03
N THR A 16 13.45 5.70 -0.38
CA THR A 16 14.82 6.24 -0.37
C THR A 16 15.73 5.28 -1.12
N GLY A 17 16.56 5.79 -2.03
CA GLY A 17 17.50 4.97 -2.79
C GLY A 17 18.56 5.81 -3.49
N ILE A 18 19.78 5.26 -3.59
CA ILE A 18 20.87 5.86 -4.35
C ILE A 18 21.37 4.82 -5.36
N PRO A 19 21.27 5.06 -6.69
CA PRO A 19 20.63 6.20 -7.36
C PRO A 19 19.13 6.31 -7.08
N ALA A 20 18.55 7.49 -7.33
CA ALA A 20 17.11 7.74 -7.13
C ALA A 20 16.27 6.66 -7.85
N PRO A 21 15.41 5.93 -7.14
CA PRO A 21 14.67 4.82 -7.73
C PRO A 21 13.48 5.31 -8.55
N VAL A 22 13.14 4.53 -9.58
CA VAL A 22 11.90 4.68 -10.30
C VAL A 22 10.80 3.99 -9.51
N VAL A 23 9.76 4.73 -9.15
CA VAL A 23 8.63 4.24 -8.36
C VAL A 23 7.40 4.11 -9.25
N LYS A 24 6.72 2.96 -9.16
CA LYS A 24 5.50 2.65 -9.92
C LYS A 24 4.44 2.05 -9.01
N PHE A 25 3.18 2.46 -9.21
CA PHE A 25 2.03 1.92 -8.51
C PHE A 25 1.29 0.91 -9.40
N TYR A 26 0.68 -0.09 -8.77
CA TYR A 26 -0.06 -1.16 -9.41
C TYR A 26 -1.35 -1.44 -8.65
N ARG A 27 -2.43 -1.73 -9.36
CA ARG A 27 -3.70 -2.26 -8.82
C ARG A 27 -3.91 -3.65 -9.37
N GLU A 28 -3.96 -4.65 -8.49
CA GLU A 28 -4.15 -6.07 -8.84
C GLU A 28 -3.14 -6.57 -9.91
N GLY A 29 -1.93 -6.01 -9.89
CA GLY A 29 -0.87 -6.32 -10.85
C GLY A 29 -0.85 -5.49 -12.13
N ALA A 30 -1.88 -4.67 -12.39
CA ALA A 30 -1.90 -3.72 -13.50
C ALA A 30 -1.26 -2.38 -13.09
N GLU A 31 -0.36 -1.83 -13.92
CA GLU A 31 0.29 -0.54 -13.65
C GLU A 31 -0.74 0.60 -13.67
N ILE A 32 -0.74 1.42 -12.61
CA ILE A 32 -1.60 2.60 -12.50
C ILE A 32 -0.89 3.75 -13.18
N GLN A 33 -1.56 4.39 -14.13
CA GLN A 33 -1.12 5.64 -14.74
C GLN A 33 -1.88 6.80 -14.12
N SER A 34 -1.22 7.95 -14.01
CA SER A 34 -1.84 9.17 -13.52
C SER A 34 -3.02 9.58 -14.43
N SER A 35 -4.21 9.72 -13.84
CA SER A 35 -5.47 10.13 -14.46
C SER A 35 -6.24 11.10 -13.55
N ALA A 36 -7.47 11.47 -13.93
CA ALA A 36 -8.34 12.30 -13.08
C ALA A 36 -8.74 11.58 -11.78
N ASP A 37 -8.98 10.27 -11.86
CA ASP A 37 -9.41 9.43 -10.73
C ASP A 37 -8.23 8.99 -9.86
N PHE A 38 -7.07 8.73 -10.48
CA PHE A 38 -5.84 8.27 -9.83
C PHE A 38 -4.71 9.26 -10.06
N GLN A 39 -4.35 10.05 -9.07
CA GLN A 39 -3.23 10.98 -9.18
C GLN A 39 -2.00 10.44 -8.44
N ILE A 40 -0.88 10.33 -9.15
CA ILE A 40 0.41 10.00 -8.53
C ILE A 40 1.18 11.29 -8.34
N VAL A 41 1.48 11.61 -7.08
CA VAL A 41 2.24 12.80 -6.68
C VAL A 41 3.54 12.36 -6.03
N GLN A 42 4.62 13.07 -6.34
CA GLN A 42 5.92 12.87 -5.73
C GLN A 42 6.37 14.18 -5.08
N ASP A 43 6.73 14.11 -3.80
CA ASP A 43 7.33 15.18 -3.02
C ASP A 43 8.61 14.67 -2.35
N GLY A 44 9.76 14.89 -2.98
CA GLY A 44 11.04 14.36 -2.52
C GLY A 44 11.09 12.84 -2.52
N ASP A 45 11.21 12.24 -1.33
CA ASP A 45 11.19 10.79 -1.09
C ASP A 45 9.78 10.25 -0.81
N LEU A 46 8.76 11.11 -0.70
CA LEU A 46 7.37 10.73 -0.49
C LEU A 46 6.64 10.59 -1.83
N TYR A 47 6.07 9.41 -2.06
CA TYR A 47 5.21 9.12 -3.19
C TYR A 47 3.79 8.87 -2.68
N SER A 48 2.82 9.50 -3.32
CA SER A 48 1.42 9.45 -2.93
C SER A 48 0.56 9.03 -4.12
N LEU A 49 -0.22 7.97 -3.97
CA LEU A 49 -1.34 7.67 -4.86
C LEU A 49 -2.62 8.22 -4.24
N LEU A 50 -3.20 9.21 -4.90
CA LEU A 50 -4.48 9.80 -4.53
C LEU A 50 -5.59 9.19 -5.39
N ILE A 51 -6.62 8.69 -4.75
CA ILE A 51 -7.88 8.27 -5.37
C ILE A 51 -8.89 9.36 -5.04
N ALA A 52 -9.37 10.07 -6.07
CA ALA A 52 -10.22 11.25 -5.90
C ALA A 52 -11.51 10.92 -5.15
N GLU A 53 -12.19 9.87 -5.60
CA GLU A 53 -13.41 9.33 -4.99
C GLU A 53 -13.36 7.81 -5.08
N ALA A 54 -13.35 7.13 -3.93
CA ALA A 54 -13.28 5.68 -3.89
C ALA A 54 -14.67 5.06 -4.08
N PHE A 55 -14.78 4.11 -5.00
CA PHE A 55 -15.99 3.31 -5.22
C PHE A 55 -15.75 1.83 -4.86
N PRO A 56 -16.81 1.03 -4.63
CA PRO A 56 -16.67 -0.41 -4.35
C PRO A 56 -15.78 -1.16 -5.34
N GLU A 57 -15.80 -0.77 -6.62
CA GLU A 57 -14.97 -1.29 -7.72
C GLU A 57 -13.48 -0.95 -7.60
N ASP A 58 -13.12 0.07 -6.83
CA ASP A 58 -11.72 0.41 -6.56
C ASP A 58 -11.10 -0.42 -5.42
N SER A 59 -11.93 -1.24 -4.75
CA SER A 59 -11.44 -2.20 -3.78
C SER A 59 -10.49 -3.18 -4.45
N GLY A 60 -9.38 -3.48 -3.77
CA GLY A 60 -8.39 -4.40 -4.32
C GLY A 60 -7.04 -4.27 -3.64
N THR A 61 -6.07 -4.96 -4.23
CA THR A 61 -4.69 -4.94 -3.75
C THR A 61 -3.89 -3.90 -4.52
N TYR A 62 -3.43 -2.88 -3.82
CA TYR A 62 -2.53 -1.85 -4.34
C TYR A 62 -1.10 -2.21 -3.97
N SER A 63 -0.18 -2.09 -4.91
CA SER A 63 1.23 -2.29 -4.65
C SER A 63 2.07 -1.20 -5.28
N VAL A 64 3.24 -0.97 -4.70
CA VAL A 64 4.25 -0.05 -5.20
C VAL A 64 5.55 -0.80 -5.38
N SER A 65 6.23 -0.53 -6.49
CA SER A 65 7.54 -1.07 -6.82
C SER A 65 8.51 0.08 -7.00
N ALA A 66 9.61 0.06 -6.25
CA ALA A 66 10.74 0.95 -6.46
C ALA A 66 11.89 0.15 -7.05
N SER A 67 12.51 0.64 -8.12
CA SER A 67 13.65 -0.03 -8.77
C SER A 67 14.74 0.96 -9.13
N ASN A 68 15.99 0.62 -8.81
CA ASN A 68 17.19 1.33 -9.27
C ASN A 68 18.27 0.32 -9.68
N SER A 69 19.47 0.80 -10.04
CA SER A 69 20.61 -0.06 -10.38
C SER A 69 21.12 -0.91 -9.21
N SER A 70 20.79 -0.54 -7.97
CA SER A 70 21.17 -1.29 -6.77
C SER A 70 20.18 -2.39 -6.39
N GLY A 71 18.96 -2.36 -6.92
CA GLY A 71 17.96 -3.40 -6.67
C GLY A 71 16.52 -2.96 -6.88
N ARG A 72 15.61 -3.76 -6.33
CA ARG A 72 14.17 -3.53 -6.36
C ARG A 72 13.58 -3.79 -4.98
N ALA A 73 12.67 -2.94 -4.55
CA ALA A 73 11.86 -3.11 -3.36
C ALA A 73 10.38 -2.98 -3.74
N THR A 74 9.52 -3.72 -3.06
CA THR A 74 8.08 -3.71 -3.32
C THR A 74 7.30 -3.67 -2.03
N SER A 75 6.11 -3.08 -2.09
CA SER A 75 5.23 -2.97 -0.94
C SER A 75 3.78 -3.05 -1.35
N THR A 76 2.93 -3.60 -0.49
CA THR A 76 1.54 -3.95 -0.83
C THR A 76 0.58 -3.57 0.28
N ALA A 77 -0.60 -3.09 -0.10
CA ALA A 77 -1.70 -2.71 0.78
C ALA A 77 -3.06 -3.11 0.17
N GLU A 78 -3.99 -3.55 1.01
CA GLU A 78 -5.36 -3.86 0.59
C GLU A 78 -6.27 -2.67 0.88
N LEU A 79 -7.07 -2.25 -0.11
CA LEU A 79 -8.12 -1.23 0.02
C LEU A 79 -9.49 -1.92 -0.10
N LEU A 80 -10.38 -1.64 0.85
CA LEU A 80 -11.77 -2.07 0.83
C LEU A 80 -12.68 -0.84 0.91
N VAL A 81 -13.56 -0.66 -0.07
CA VAL A 81 -14.50 0.45 -0.12
C VAL A 81 -15.90 -0.07 0.20
N GLN A 82 -16.52 0.47 1.25
CA GLN A 82 -17.87 0.11 1.69
C GLN A 82 -18.89 1.05 1.03
N GLY A 83 -19.91 0.50 0.37
CA GLY A 83 -21.01 1.26 -0.23
C GLY A 83 -21.93 1.91 0.80
N GLU A 84 -22.87 2.74 0.34
CA GLU A 84 -23.82 3.48 1.20
C GLU A 84 -24.86 2.57 1.90
N GLU A 85 -25.05 1.33 1.47
CA GLU A 85 -25.94 0.39 2.15
C GLU A 85 -25.16 -0.49 3.16
N GLU A 86 -25.58 -0.38 4.42
CA GLU A 86 -25.19 -1.18 5.58
C GLU A 86 -23.79 -0.93 6.17
N ALA A 87 -23.78 -0.07 7.19
CA ALA A 87 -22.85 -0.16 8.31
C ALA A 87 -23.02 -1.51 9.05
N VAL A 88 -22.59 -2.63 8.46
CA VAL A 88 -22.44 -3.87 9.21
C VAL A 88 -21.19 -3.76 10.11
N PRO A 89 -21.33 -4.00 11.43
CA PRO A 89 -20.26 -3.78 12.39
C PRO A 89 -19.05 -4.66 12.09
N ALA A 90 -17.87 -4.07 12.25
CA ALA A 90 -16.56 -4.67 12.07
C ALA A 90 -16.46 -6.10 12.63
N LYS A 91 -16.64 -7.11 11.78
CA LYS A 91 -16.12 -8.45 12.04
C LYS A 91 -14.62 -8.45 11.77
N LYS A 92 -13.83 -7.91 12.70
CA LYS A 92 -12.53 -8.52 12.99
C LYS A 92 -12.84 -9.73 13.87
N PRO A 93 -12.49 -10.94 13.44
CA PRO A 93 -11.47 -11.60 14.24
C PRO A 93 -10.56 -12.51 13.41
N LYS A 94 -9.26 -12.22 13.42
CA LYS A 94 -8.22 -13.25 13.60
C LYS A 94 -7.08 -12.68 14.46
N THR A 95 -7.32 -12.62 15.77
CA THR A 95 -6.25 -12.69 16.77
C THR A 95 -6.76 -13.54 17.94
N ILE A 96 -6.52 -14.84 17.85
CA ILE A 96 -6.21 -15.77 18.95
C ILE A 96 -5.53 -16.94 18.22
N VAL A 97 -4.31 -17.40 18.52
CA VAL A 97 -3.71 -17.62 19.84
C VAL A 97 -2.18 -17.52 19.70
N SER A 98 -1.55 -16.65 20.49
CA SER A 98 -0.22 -16.96 21.03
C SER A 98 -0.36 -18.22 21.87
N THR A 99 0.29 -19.33 21.49
CA THR A 99 0.96 -20.35 22.34
C THR A 99 1.05 -21.65 21.54
N SER A 100 2.26 -22.07 21.16
CA SER A 100 2.78 -23.45 21.23
C SER A 100 4.07 -23.55 20.40
N GLN A 101 5.17 -23.30 21.10
CA GLN A 101 6.43 -24.05 21.07
C GLN A 101 6.73 -24.97 19.87
N ILE A 102 7.87 -24.66 19.22
CA ILE A 102 8.86 -25.58 18.64
C ILE A 102 8.52 -26.22 17.28
N SER A 103 9.04 -25.60 16.23
CA SER A 103 9.86 -26.31 15.25
C SER A 103 10.92 -25.37 14.69
N LYS A 104 12.17 -25.55 15.16
CA LYS A 104 13.37 -25.14 14.43
C LYS A 104 13.29 -25.77 13.04
N THR A 105 12.99 -25.02 11.99
CA THR A 105 13.21 -25.55 10.63
C THR A 105 13.48 -24.43 9.63
N ARG A 106 14.73 -24.44 9.15
CA ARG A 106 15.33 -23.65 8.06
C ARG A 106 15.28 -22.13 8.22
N GLN A 107 16.34 -21.66 8.88
CA GLN A 107 16.91 -20.33 8.68
C GLN A 107 17.23 -20.14 7.18
N THR A 108 16.28 -19.61 6.41
CA THR A 108 16.60 -19.06 5.08
C THR A 108 17.20 -17.70 5.32
N ARG A 109 18.54 -17.68 5.35
CA ARG A 109 19.43 -16.52 5.23
C ARG A 109 18.67 -15.22 4.92
N VAL A 110 18.61 -14.32 5.91
CA VAL A 110 18.43 -12.90 5.60
C VAL A 110 19.67 -12.53 4.80
N GLU A 111 19.58 -12.61 3.48
CA GLU A 111 20.50 -11.85 2.65
C GLU A 111 20.16 -10.41 2.94
N LYS A 112 20.91 -9.86 3.91
CA LYS A 112 21.14 -8.43 4.03
C LYS A 112 21.83 -8.03 2.73
N VAL A 113 21.06 -7.96 1.64
CA VAL A 113 21.53 -7.36 0.41
C VAL A 113 21.60 -5.90 0.79
N SER A 114 22.83 -5.46 1.01
CA SER A 114 23.22 -4.10 1.33
C SER A 114 22.98 -3.17 0.13
N SER A 115 21.78 -3.21 -0.44
CA SER A 115 21.33 -2.28 -1.46
C SER A 115 20.64 -1.14 -0.72
N GLY A 116 21.13 0.10 -0.90
CA GLY A 116 20.62 1.27 -0.19
C GLY A 116 19.21 1.72 -0.58
N LEU A 117 18.32 0.79 -0.97
CA LEU A 117 16.94 1.01 -1.36
C LEU A 117 16.01 0.57 -0.23
N ASN A 118 15.25 1.51 0.34
CA ASN A 118 14.29 1.27 1.41
C ASN A 118 12.90 1.78 1.01
N ILE A 119 11.86 1.08 1.46
CA ILE A 119 10.47 1.47 1.29
C ILE A 119 9.79 1.43 2.66
N GLU A 120 9.32 2.59 3.13
CA GLU A 120 8.50 2.71 4.33
C GLU A 120 7.07 3.11 3.97
N GLN A 121 6.08 2.32 4.39
CA GLN A 121 4.67 2.59 4.12
C GLN A 121 4.07 3.56 5.15
N ALA A 122 3.27 4.50 4.67
CA ALA A 122 2.36 5.29 5.50
C ALA A 122 1.00 5.38 4.80
N SER A 123 -0.13 5.20 5.49
CA SER A 123 -1.44 5.29 4.85
C SER A 123 -2.26 6.38 5.53
N THR A 124 -2.86 7.28 4.76
CA THR A 124 -3.62 8.43 5.28
C THR A 124 -5.00 8.51 4.60
N VAL A 125 -6.08 8.55 5.38
CA VAL A 125 -7.45 8.66 4.84
C VAL A 125 -8.01 10.05 5.10
N PHE A 126 -8.54 10.71 4.07
CA PHE A 126 -9.27 11.96 4.20
C PHE A 126 -10.76 11.70 3.98
N GLN A 127 -11.57 11.84 5.03
CA GLN A 127 -13.02 11.83 4.89
C GLN A 127 -13.47 13.25 4.52
N LYS A 128 -14.19 13.41 3.40
CA LYS A 128 -14.88 14.68 3.11
C LYS A 128 -15.84 14.94 4.26
N ALA A 129 -15.64 16.04 4.98
CA ALA A 129 -16.65 16.55 5.90
C ALA A 129 -17.83 17.05 5.07
N THR A 130 -19.01 16.52 5.35
CA THR A 130 -20.30 17.00 4.82
C THR A 130 -20.61 18.39 5.35
#